data_AF-A0A949S0A1-F1
#
_entry.id   AF-A0A949S0A1-F1
#
_cell.length_a   1.000
_cell.length_b   1.000
_cell.length_c   1.000
_cell.angle_alpha   90.00
_cell.angle_beta   90.00
_cell.angle_gamma   90.00
#
_symmetry.space_group_name_H-M   'P 1'
#
loop_
_entity.id
_entity.type
_entity.pdbx_description
1 polymer ?
#
loop_
_entity_poly.entity_id
_entity_poly.type
_entity_poly.pdbx_seq_one_letter_code
_entity_poly.pdbx_strand_id
1 'polypeptide(L)'
;MEQTKLTVRIPRDLLENVKRYAAENHITLTDLVEAYLRRIPALEPLNNAPIVCRLSGILPRDVSMQDYRDHLEERMITKGSFDGKFTATNHI
;
A
#
# COMPACT_ATOMS: atom_id res chain seq x y z
N MET A 1 19.00 17.11 15.15
CA MET A 1 18.72 16.32 13.93
C MET A 1 19.62 16.84 12.84
N GLU A 2 20.44 15.98 12.24
CA GLU A 2 21.29 16.38 11.11
C GLU A 2 20.45 16.41 9.83
N GLN A 3 20.53 17.50 9.07
CA GLN A 3 19.82 17.68 7.81
C GLN A 3 20.82 17.78 6.67
N THR A 4 20.65 16.97 5.63
CA THR A 4 21.52 16.96 4.45
C THR A 4 20.76 17.50 3.25
N LYS A 5 21.36 18.43 2.50
CA LYS A 5 20.76 18.99 1.29
C LYS A 5 20.92 18.04 0.11
N LEU A 6 19.80 17.48 -0.36
CA LEU A 6 19.75 16.70 -1.60
C LEU A 6 19.37 17.60 -2.77
N THR A 7 20.14 17.57 -3.86
CA THR A 7 19.82 18.27 -5.11
C THR A 7 19.52 17.24 -6.20
N VAL A 8 18.33 17.31 -6.79
CA VAL A 8 17.88 16.40 -7.85
C VAL A 8 17.47 17.18 -9.08
N ARG A 9 17.61 16.56 -10.26
CA ARG A 9 17.09 17.10 -11.52
C ARG A 9 15.70 16.54 -11.75
N ILE A 10 14.72 17.42 -11.95
CA ILE A 10 13.32 17.07 -12.11
C ILE A 10 12.77 17.82 -13.34
N PRO A 11 11.92 17.20 -14.18
CA PRO A 11 11.23 17.91 -15.25
C PRO A 11 10.46 19.12 -14.71
N ARG A 12 10.47 20.23 -15.46
CA ARG A 12 9.83 21.49 -15.05
C ARG A 12 8.32 21.32 -14.84
N ASP A 13 7.65 20.59 -15.74
CA ASP A 13 6.20 20.39 -15.66
C ASP A 13 5.80 19.63 -14.39
N LEU A 14 6.61 18.63 -14.02
CA LEU A 14 6.43 17.88 -12.79
C LEU A 14 6.62 18.80 -11.56
N LEU A 15 7.65 19.64 -11.56
CA LEU A 15 7.90 20.58 -10.46
C LEU A 15 6.71 21.54 -10.24
N GLU A 16 6.12 22.07 -11.31
CA GLU A 16 4.98 22.98 -11.23
C GLU A 16 3.72 22.28 -10.70
N ASN A 17 3.46 21.04 -11.13
CA ASN A 17 2.35 20.25 -10.60
C ASN A 17 2.51 19.99 -9.10
N VAL A 18 3.72 19.62 -8.67
CA VAL A 18 3.99 19.32 -7.25
C VAL A 18 3.88 20.58 -6.39
N LYS A 19 4.35 21.74 -6.87
CA LYS A 19 4.16 23.02 -6.17
C LYS A 19 2.68 23.37 -5.98
N ARG A 20 1.86 23.16 -7.01
CA ARG A 20 0.42 23.41 -6.92
C ARG A 20 -0.23 22.52 -5.87
N TYR A 21 0.07 21.22 -5.90
CA TYR A 21 -0.41 20.28 -4.90
C TYR A 21 0.01 20.71 -3.47
N ALA A 22 1.26 21.10 -3.29
CA ALA A 22 1.76 21.55 -1.99
C ALA A 22 1.02 22.82 -1.50
N ALA A 23 0.78 23.77 -2.39
CA ALA A 23 0.02 24.99 -2.08
C ALA A 23 -1.44 24.72 -1.71
N GLU A 24 -2.12 23.86 -2.47
CA GLU A 24 -3.52 23.46 -2.22
C GLU A 24 -3.67 22.71 -0.87
N ASN A 25 -2.65 21.94 -0.48
CA ASN A 25 -2.66 21.17 0.76
C ASN A 25 -1.99 21.91 1.94
N HIS A 26 -1.58 23.17 1.76
CA HIS A 26 -0.89 23.98 2.77
C HIS A 26 0.36 23.32 3.38
N ILE A 27 1.10 22.54 2.58
CA ILE A 27 2.33 21.86 2.98
C ILE A 27 3.52 22.38 2.17
N THR A 28 4.75 22.20 2.68
CA THR A 28 5.93 22.53 1.88
C THR A 28 6.30 21.38 0.93
N LEU A 29 7.03 21.72 -0.13
CA LEU A 29 7.59 20.71 -1.04
C LEU A 29 8.53 19.75 -0.30
N THR A 30 9.25 20.27 0.69
CA THR A 30 10.16 19.48 1.54
C THR A 30 9.38 18.48 2.38
N ASP A 31 8.29 18.89 3.03
CA ASP A 31 7.44 17.99 3.84
C ASP A 31 6.85 16.88 2.98
N LEU A 32 6.41 17.23 1.77
CA LEU A 32 5.88 16.27 0.81
C LEU A 32 6.95 15.23 0.44
N VAL A 33 8.14 15.69 0.04
CA VAL A 33 9.24 14.81 -0.32
C VAL A 33 9.68 13.96 0.88
N GLU A 34 9.76 14.53 2.07
CA GLU A 34 10.09 13.80 3.29
C GLU A 34 9.06 12.70 3.58
N ALA A 35 7.76 12.98 3.47
CA ALA A 35 6.70 12.00 3.67
C ALA A 35 6.82 10.83 2.68
N TYR A 36 7.15 11.10 1.42
CA TYR A 36 7.40 10.06 0.42
C TYR A 36 8.67 9.26 0.72
N LEU A 37 9.77 9.93 1.07
CA LEU A 37 11.04 9.27 1.40
C LEU A 37 10.93 8.37 2.63
N ARG A 38 10.15 8.77 3.64
CA ARG A 38 9.87 7.96 4.85
C ARG A 38 9.08 6.69 4.55
N ARG A 39 8.33 6.64 3.44
CA ARG A 39 7.58 5.46 3.02
C ARG A 39 8.46 4.40 2.35
N ILE A 40 9.68 4.75 1.95
CA ILE A 40 10.62 3.79 1.38
C ILE A 40 10.97 2.80 2.51
N PRO A 41 10.63 1.50 2.37
CA PRO A 41 10.94 0.53 3.40
C PRO A 41 12.45 0.49 3.57
N ALA A 42 12.90 0.59 4.83
CA ALA A 42 14.29 0.34 5.13
C ALA A 42 14.64 -1.07 4.61
N LEU A 43 15.74 -1.19 3.87
CA LEU A 43 16.26 -2.47 3.40
C LEU A 43 16.78 -3.34 4.55
N GLU A 44 16.41 -3.04 5.79
CA GLU A 44 16.72 -3.90 6.91
C GLU A 44 15.90 -5.19 6.79
N PRO A 45 16.51 -6.34 7.06
CA PRO A 45 15.75 -7.58 7.20
C PRO A 45 14.64 -7.34 8.24
N LEU A 46 13.52 -8.05 8.08
CA LEU A 46 12.28 -8.01 8.88
C LEU A 46 12.44 -8.19 10.42
N ASN A 47 13.63 -8.00 10.99
CA ASN A 47 13.95 -8.02 12.41
C ASN A 47 13.02 -7.15 13.26
N ASN A 48 12.49 -6.05 12.72
CA ASN A 48 11.62 -5.13 13.46
C ASN A 48 10.11 -5.38 13.25
N ALA A 49 9.73 -6.47 12.58
CA ALA A 49 8.32 -6.82 12.37
C ALA A 49 8.03 -8.28 12.79
N PRO A 50 8.14 -8.62 14.09
CA PRO A 50 8.02 -9.99 14.58
C PRO A 50 6.64 -10.61 14.27
N ILE A 51 5.58 -9.80 14.24
CA ILE A 51 4.23 -10.23 13.88
C ILE A 51 4.15 -10.52 12.38
N VAL A 52 4.67 -9.63 11.53
CA VAL A 52 4.68 -9.82 10.08
C VAL A 52 5.54 -11.03 9.73
N CYS A 53 6.70 -11.20 10.36
CA CYS A 53 7.58 -12.35 10.15
C CYS A 53 6.94 -13.66 10.62
N ARG A 54 6.21 -13.66 11.75
CA ARG A 54 5.41 -14.82 12.20
C ARG A 54 4.30 -15.16 11.23
N LEU A 55 3.58 -14.17 10.72
CA LEU A 55 2.46 -14.37 9.79
C LEU A 55 2.95 -14.76 8.39
N SER A 56 4.04 -14.17 7.92
CA SER A 56 4.67 -14.49 6.64
C SER A 56 5.41 -15.82 6.67
N GLY A 57 5.92 -16.24 7.84
CA GLY A 57 6.55 -17.55 8.03
C GLY A 57 5.58 -18.74 7.94
N ILE A 58 4.27 -18.48 7.87
CA ILE A 58 3.22 -19.48 7.59
C ILE A 58 3.15 -19.75 6.08
N LEU A 59 3.59 -18.80 5.26
CA LEU A 59 3.63 -18.96 3.81
C LEU A 59 4.93 -19.67 3.40
N PRO A 60 4.85 -20.71 2.55
CA PRO A 60 6.02 -21.30 1.92
C PRO A 60 6.85 -20.23 1.18
N ARG A 61 8.18 -20.30 1.24
CA ARG A 61 9.09 -19.26 0.71
C ARG A 61 9.06 -19.15 -0.83
N ASP A 62 8.50 -20.15 -1.47
CA ASP A 62 8.36 -20.35 -2.90
C ASP A 62 6.99 -19.90 -3.45
N VAL A 63 6.12 -19.36 -2.60
CA VAL A 63 4.83 -18.82 -3.04
C VAL A 63 5.03 -17.55 -3.86
N SER A 64 4.57 -17.59 -5.10
CA SER A 64 4.53 -16.44 -5.98
C SER A 64 3.26 -15.61 -5.74
N MET A 65 3.28 -14.35 -6.19
CA MET A 65 2.07 -13.51 -6.19
C MET A 65 0.94 -14.10 -7.06
N GLN A 66 1.26 -14.98 -8.02
CA GLN A 66 0.26 -15.64 -8.85
C GLN A 66 -0.47 -16.72 -8.04
N ASP A 67 0.26 -17.54 -7.27
CA ASP A 67 -0.33 -18.58 -6.41
C ASP A 67 -1.31 -17.99 -5.38
N TYR A 68 -1.02 -16.79 -4.87
CA TYR A 68 -1.93 -16.07 -3.98
C TYR A 68 -3.22 -15.64 -4.68
N ARG A 69 -3.13 -15.18 -5.93
CA ARG A 69 -4.31 -14.77 -6.73
C ARG A 69 -5.18 -15.97 -7.06
N ASP A 70 -4.56 -17.06 -7.48
CA ASP A 70 -5.25 -18.30 -7.82
C ASP A 70 -5.98 -18.87 -6.59
N HIS A 71 -5.34 -18.84 -5.41
CA HIS A 71 -5.98 -19.23 -4.15
C HIS A 71 -7.16 -18.33 -3.76
N LEU A 72 -7.08 -17.01 -4.00
CA LEU A 72 -8.20 -16.09 -3.75
C LEU A 72 -9.37 -16.36 -4.68
N GLU A 73 -9.10 -16.61 -5.96
CA GLU A 73 -10.13 -16.94 -6.96
C GLU A 73 -10.83 -18.26 -6.59
N GLU A 74 -10.08 -19.29 -6.23
CA GLU A 74 -10.63 -20.57 -5.77
C GLU A 74 -11.53 -20.40 -4.53
N ARG A 75 -11.09 -19.58 -3.54
CA ARG A 75 -11.89 -19.33 -2.33
C ARG A 75 -13.12 -18.46 -2.56
N MET A 76 -13.09 -17.53 -3.51
CA MET A 76 -14.26 -16.74 -3.90
C MET A 76 -15.28 -17.58 -4.66
N ILE A 77 -14.82 -18.50 -5.53
CA ILE A 77 -15.68 -19.44 -6.25
C ILE A 77 -16.32 -20.44 -5.26
N THR A 78 -15.56 -20.93 -4.29
CA THR A 78 -16.06 -21.91 -3.30
C THR A 78 -17.05 -21.30 -2.30
N LYS A 79 -17.01 -19.98 -2.05
CA LYS A 79 -18.00 -19.28 -1.21
C LYS A 79 -19.25 -18.80 -1.97
N GLY A 80 -19.32 -19.00 -3.28
CA GLY A 80 -20.46 -18.64 -4.13
C GLY A 80 -21.70 -19.56 -4.02
N SER A 81 -21.65 -20.63 -3.22
CA SER A 81 -22.80 -21.50 -2.95
C SER A 81 -23.33 -21.30 -1.53
N PHE A 82 -23.79 -20.09 -1.21
CA PHE A 82 -24.68 -19.87 -0.07
C PHE A 82 -26.10 -19.67 -0.60
N ASP A 83 -26.82 -20.79 -0.74
CA ASP A 83 -28.26 -20.83 -0.95
C ASP A 83 -28.93 -20.35 0.34
N GLY A 84 -29.35 -19.09 0.36
CA GLY A 84 -29.95 -18.46 1.53
C GLY A 84 -30.89 -17.34 1.10
N LYS A 85 -32.12 -17.72 0.75
CA LYS A 85 -33.23 -16.81 0.42
C LYS A 85 -33.36 -15.72 1.48
N PHE A 86 -32.93 -14.50 1.16
CA PHE A 86 -33.39 -13.30 1.86
C PHE A 86 -34.53 -12.69 1.04
N THR A 87 -35.76 -13.07 1.36
CA THR A 87 -36.94 -12.32 0.94
C THR A 87 -37.05 -11.07 1.82
N ALA A 88 -36.59 -9.93 1.30
CA ALA A 88 -36.94 -8.64 1.89
C ALA A 88 -38.36 -8.27 1.43
N THR A 89 -39.35 -8.53 2.28
CA THR A 89 -40.69 -7.94 2.16
C THR A 89 -40.55 -6.44 2.37
N ASN A 90 -40.66 -5.67 1.28
CA ASN A 90 -40.81 -4.23 1.33
C ASN A 90 -42.26 -3.96 1.80
N HIS A 91 -42.43 -3.44 3.01
CA HIS A 91 -43.70 -2.88 3.45
C HIS A 91 -43.61 -1.37 3.41
N ILE A 92 -44.60 -0.81 2.73
CA ILE A 92 -44.88 0.60 2.43
C ILE A 92 -45.12 1.36 3.72
#